data_AF-A0A3B9KCZ8-F1
#
_entry.id   AF-A0A3B9KCZ8-F1
#
_cell.length_a   1.000
_cell.length_b   1.000
_cell.length_c   1.000
_cell.angle_alpha   90.00
_cell.angle_beta   90.00
_cell.angle_gamma   90.00
#
_symmetry.space_group_name_H-M   'P 1'
#
loop_
_entity.id
_entity.type
_entity.pdbx_description
1 polymer ?
#
loop_
_entity_poly.entity_id
_entity_poly.type
_entity_poly.pdbx_seq_one_letter_code
_entity_poly.pdbx_strand_id
1 'polypeptide(L)'
;MNKRNTSGKPIKTPNIPKLELEKGLPEESVHSRAYYAQLALSHDDLTEQVAEHVSFDQILFEQVSMRKTCFKKVQVLDSRFTVCDL
;
A
#
# COMPACT_ATOMS: atom_id res chain seq x y z
N MET A 1 35.84 19.36 -11.24
CA MET A 1 35.18 18.07 -10.94
C MET A 1 34.38 18.23 -9.65
N ASN A 2 33.06 18.42 -9.74
CA ASN A 2 32.22 18.65 -8.55
C ASN A 2 31.60 17.33 -8.08
N LYS A 3 32.14 16.76 -7.00
CA LYS A 3 31.54 15.59 -6.32
C LYS A 3 30.37 16.08 -5.47
N ARG A 4 29.14 15.72 -5.84
CA ARG A 4 27.95 15.95 -5.00
C ARG A 4 27.98 14.95 -3.86
N ASN A 5 28.28 15.42 -2.64
CA ASN A 5 28.14 14.63 -1.43
C ASN A 5 26.64 14.54 -1.09
N THR A 6 25.98 13.46 -1.47
CA THR A 6 24.65 13.13 -0.95
C THR A 6 24.80 12.39 0.36
N SER A 7 24.86 13.13 1.48
CA SER A 7 24.77 12.59 2.85
C SER A 7 23.32 12.21 3.21
N GLY A 8 22.65 11.44 2.34
CA GLY A 8 21.31 10.95 2.58
C GLY A 8 21.34 9.76 3.53
N LYS A 9 20.55 9.82 4.61
CA LYS A 9 20.28 8.62 5.43
C LYS A 9 19.71 7.53 4.50
N PRO A 10 20.11 6.25 4.67
CA PRO A 10 19.55 5.17 3.88
C PRO A 10 18.04 5.11 4.10
N ILE A 11 17.29 5.01 3.01
CA ILE A 11 15.85 4.74 3.06
C ILE A 11 15.68 3.37 3.70
N LYS A 12 14.95 3.31 4.82
CA LYS A 12 14.66 2.05 5.49
C LYS A 12 13.66 1.26 4.66
N THR A 13 13.86 -0.05 4.58
CA THR A 13 12.86 -0.95 4.02
C THR A 13 11.59 -0.92 4.88
N PRO A 14 10.40 -1.07 4.29
CA PRO A 14 9.16 -1.24 5.02
C PRO A 14 9.26 -2.33 6.08
N ASN A 15 8.74 -2.07 7.28
CA ASN A 15 8.71 -3.05 8.37
C ASN A 15 7.47 -3.96 8.26
N ILE A 16 7.44 -4.81 7.23
CA ILE A 16 6.36 -5.78 7.05
C ILE A 16 6.63 -7.01 7.93
N PRO A 17 5.65 -7.50 8.71
CA PRO A 17 5.79 -8.73 9.49
C PRO A 17 6.20 -9.91 8.59
N LYS A 18 7.12 -10.75 9.10
CA LYS A 18 7.49 -12.01 8.43
C LYS A 18 6.50 -13.15 8.69
N LEU A 19 5.49 -12.90 9.53
CA LEU A 19 4.42 -13.84 9.87
C LEU A 19 3.42 -13.91 8.71
N GLU A 20 2.56 -14.93 8.73
CA GLU A 20 1.49 -15.06 7.73
C GLU A 20 0.56 -13.85 7.82
N LEU A 21 0.54 -13.03 6.77
CA LEU A 21 -0.41 -11.94 6.59
C LEU A 21 -1.78 -12.50 6.24
N GLU A 22 -2.84 -11.81 6.65
CA GLU A 22 -4.20 -12.16 6.23
C GLU A 22 -4.34 -11.93 4.73
N LYS A 23 -5.01 -12.83 4.02
CA LYS A 23 -5.15 -12.76 2.56
C LYS A 23 -6.38 -11.96 2.18
N GLY A 24 -6.19 -11.01 1.27
CA GLY A 24 -7.27 -10.20 0.72
C GLY A 24 -7.79 -9.14 1.69
N LEU A 25 -8.80 -8.40 1.23
CA LEU A 25 -9.54 -7.46 2.06
C LEU A 25 -10.61 -8.21 2.89
N PRO A 26 -10.96 -7.70 4.08
CA PRO A 26 -12.07 -8.25 4.87
C PRO A 26 -13.43 -8.13 4.16
N GLU A 27 -13.56 -7.13 3.28
CA GLU A 27 -14.75 -6.79 2.52
C GLU A 27 -14.35 -6.58 1.05
N GLU A 28 -15.27 -6.77 0.11
CA GLU A 28 -15.00 -6.66 -1.34
C GLU A 28 -14.63 -5.23 -1.80
N SER A 29 -14.70 -4.24 -0.91
CA SER A 29 -14.41 -2.83 -1.22
C SER A 29 -13.62 -2.11 -0.14
N VAL A 30 -12.97 -1.01 -0.54
CA VAL A 30 -12.25 -0.11 0.37
C VAL A 30 -13.22 0.94 0.92
N HIS A 31 -13.36 0.99 2.24
CA HIS A 31 -14.28 1.91 2.90
C HIS A 31 -13.59 3.20 3.35
N SER A 32 -14.34 4.30 3.31
CA SER A 32 -13.86 5.58 3.86
C SER A 32 -13.65 5.47 5.37
N ARG A 33 -12.59 6.10 5.89
CA ARG A 33 -12.18 6.06 7.31
C ARG A 33 -11.78 4.66 7.81
N ALA A 34 -11.59 3.70 6.92
CA ALA A 34 -11.16 2.36 7.28
C ALA A 34 -9.64 2.30 7.53
N TYR A 35 -9.27 1.39 8.42
CA TYR A 35 -7.89 1.04 8.73
C TYR A 35 -7.67 -0.42 8.38
N TYR A 36 -6.82 -0.66 7.37
CA TYR A 36 -6.42 -1.99 6.94
C TYR A 36 -4.99 -2.21 7.40
N ALA A 37 -4.73 -3.34 8.07
CA ALA A 37 -3.42 -3.68 8.57
C ALA A 37 -3.07 -5.14 8.32
N GLN A 38 -1.79 -5.40 8.05
CA GLN A 38 -1.23 -6.76 7.98
C GLN A 38 -1.92 -7.68 6.96
N LEU A 39 -2.28 -7.11 5.80
CA LEU A 39 -2.90 -7.84 4.70
C LEU A 39 -1.91 -8.10 3.56
N ALA A 40 -2.10 -9.22 2.88
CA ALA A 40 -1.53 -9.51 1.57
C ALA A 40 -2.64 -9.47 0.52
N LEU A 41 -2.63 -8.40 -0.28
CA LEU A 41 -3.48 -8.24 -1.45
C LEU A 41 -2.72 -8.73 -2.67
N SER A 42 -3.16 -9.84 -3.25
CA SER A 42 -2.49 -10.53 -4.35
C SER A 42 -3.48 -10.79 -5.46
N HIS A 43 -3.26 -10.17 -6.61
CA HIS A 43 -4.18 -10.21 -7.76
C HIS A 43 -5.58 -9.63 -7.50
N ASP A 44 -5.74 -8.82 -6.44
CA ASP A 44 -7.00 -8.14 -6.14
C ASP A 44 -7.30 -7.02 -7.16
N ASP A 45 -8.59 -6.83 -7.46
CA ASP A 45 -9.08 -5.75 -8.31
C ASP A 45 -9.73 -4.65 -7.46
N LEU A 46 -9.01 -3.55 -7.29
CA LEU A 46 -9.48 -2.34 -6.64
C LEU A 46 -9.80 -1.24 -7.67
N THR A 47 -10.08 -1.59 -8.92
CA THR A 47 -10.48 -0.65 -9.97
C THR A 47 -11.70 0.18 -9.55
N GLU A 48 -11.70 1.46 -9.90
CA GLU A 48 -12.82 2.39 -9.69
C GLU A 48 -13.23 2.61 -8.22
N GLN A 49 -12.36 2.28 -7.26
CA GLN A 49 -12.64 2.49 -5.84
C GLN A 49 -12.54 3.99 -5.48
N VAL A 50 -13.49 4.48 -4.68
CA VAL A 50 -13.49 5.87 -4.18
C VAL A 50 -13.69 5.87 -2.67
N ALA A 51 -12.68 6.35 -1.94
CA ALA A 51 -12.73 6.43 -0.49
C ALA A 51 -11.94 7.64 0.04
N GLU A 52 -12.31 8.11 1.24
CA GLU A 52 -11.62 9.20 1.93
C GLU A 52 -11.10 8.73 3.30
N HIS A 53 -9.94 9.25 3.72
CA HIS A 53 -9.34 8.97 5.02
C HIS A 53 -9.01 7.47 5.23
N VAL A 54 -8.47 6.82 4.21
CA VAL A 54 -8.08 5.39 4.28
C VAL A 54 -6.66 5.26 4.79
N SER A 55 -6.41 4.29 5.67
CA SER A 55 -5.08 3.95 6.15
C SER A 55 -4.73 2.50 5.81
N PHE A 56 -3.57 2.32 5.19
CA PHE A 56 -2.94 1.04 4.88
C PHE A 56 -1.65 0.91 5.68
N ASP A 57 -1.57 -0.08 6.55
CA ASP A 57 -0.42 -0.32 7.42
C ASP A 57 0.12 -1.75 7.24
N GLN A 58 1.40 -1.89 6.90
CA GLN A 58 2.01 -3.21 6.69
C GLN A 58 1.31 -4.06 5.63
N ILE A 59 0.85 -3.43 4.54
CA ILE A 59 0.16 -4.10 3.44
C ILE A 59 1.14 -4.51 2.34
N LEU A 60 1.00 -5.75 1.86
CA LEU A 60 1.65 -6.21 0.64
C LEU A 60 0.64 -6.13 -0.51
N PHE A 61 0.88 -5.23 -1.46
CA PHE A 61 0.16 -5.17 -2.72
C PHE A 61 1.01 -5.86 -3.79
N GLU A 62 0.51 -6.97 -4.33
CA GLU A 62 1.15 -7.74 -5.38
C GLU A 62 0.19 -7.93 -6.55
N GLN A 63 0.53 -7.37 -7.72
CA GLN A 63 -0.31 -7.47 -8.92
C GLN A 63 -1.75 -6.96 -8.72
N VAL A 64 -1.93 -6.01 -7.79
CA VAL A 64 -3.22 -5.38 -7.52
C VAL A 64 -3.54 -4.37 -8.60
N SER A 65 -4.78 -4.39 -9.10
CA SER A 65 -5.26 -3.37 -10.03
C SER A 65 -5.90 -2.21 -9.28
N MET A 66 -5.48 -0.97 -9.55
CA MET A 66 -6.04 0.25 -8.94
C MET A 66 -6.44 1.30 -9.98
N ARG A 67 -6.72 0.90 -11.23
CA ARG A 67 -7.13 1.84 -12.29
C ARG A 67 -8.33 2.67 -11.86
N LYS A 68 -8.27 3.99 -12.13
CA LYS A 68 -9.33 4.96 -11.78
C LYS A 68 -9.69 4.99 -10.28
N THR A 69 -8.82 4.49 -9.41
CA THR A 69 -9.01 4.58 -7.96
C THR A 69 -8.71 5.97 -7.46
N CYS A 70 -9.52 6.46 -6.53
CA CYS A 70 -9.33 7.75 -5.89
C CYS A 70 -9.42 7.62 -4.37
N PHE A 71 -8.26 7.60 -3.71
CA PHE A 71 -8.16 7.67 -2.25
C PHE A 71 -7.74 9.06 -1.79
N LYS A 72 -8.71 9.84 -1.27
CA LYS A 72 -8.45 11.16 -0.71
C LYS A 72 -7.91 11.01 0.72
N LYS A 73 -6.83 11.72 1.04
CA LYS A 73 -6.17 11.66 2.36
C LYS A 73 -5.78 10.24 2.76
N VAL A 74 -5.19 9.50 1.82
CA VAL A 74 -4.68 8.16 2.07
C VAL A 74 -3.39 8.20 2.90
N GLN A 75 -3.28 7.30 3.86
CA GLN A 75 -2.04 7.02 4.57
C GLN A 75 -1.55 5.63 4.18
N VAL A 76 -0.27 5.54 3.82
CA VAL A 76 0.39 4.27 3.50
C VAL A 76 1.64 4.17 4.37
N LEU A 77 1.64 3.22 5.29
CA LEU A 77 2.71 2.98 6.26
C LEU A 77 3.24 1.57 6.09
N ASP A 78 4.57 1.44 6.11
CA ASP A 78 5.28 0.15 6.06
C ASP A 78 4.73 -0.84 5.02
N SER A 79 4.23 -0.34 3.89
CA SER A 79 3.59 -1.14 2.85
C SER A 79 4.48 -1.27 1.62
N ARG A 80 4.25 -2.30 0.81
CA ARG A 80 5.02 -2.59 -0.40
C ARG A 80 4.10 -2.83 -1.58
N PHE A 81 4.42 -2.20 -2.71
CA PHE A 81 3.75 -2.40 -3.99
C PHE A 81 4.68 -3.15 -4.94
N THR A 82 4.18 -4.21 -5.55
CA THR A 82 4.92 -5.06 -6.49
C THR A 82 4.03 -5.31 -7.70
N VAL A 83 4.41 -4.77 -8.85
CA VAL A 83 3.70 -5.00 -10.13
C VAL A 83 2.23 -4.54 -10.10
N CYS A 84 1.92 -3.46 -9.38
CA CYS A 84 0.57 -2.87 -9.35
C CYS A 84 0.34 -1.92 -10.52
N ASP A 85 -0.91 -1.76 -10.95
CA ASP A 85 -1.32 -0.61 -11.77
C ASP A 85 -1.95 0.47 -10.87
N LEU A 86 -1.39 1.69 -10.92
CA LEU A 86 -1.76 2.83 -10.06
C LEU A 86 -2.31 3.97 -10.90
#